data_AF-A0A1E1XJJ0-F1
#
_entry.id   AF-A0A1E1XJJ0-F1
#
_cell.length_a   1.000
_cell.length_b   1.000
_cell.length_c   1.000
_cell.angle_alpha   90.00
_cell.angle_beta   90.00
_cell.angle_gamma   90.00
#
_symmetry.space_group_name_H-M   'P 1'
#
loop_
_entity.id
_entity.type
_entity.pdbx_description
1 polymer ?
#
loop_
_entity_poly.entity_id
_entity_poly.type
_entity_poly.pdbx_seq_one_letter_code
_entity_poly.pdbx_strand_id
1 'polypeptide(L)'
;MFHFIWTLYVYIKGRFSAICCDLVNCYHLLLCCIDYGYCTALAAKRTDLLSPEFHEAHQEKLKDSDNQDAGIIRELVKSHDGDFEDASVLKAHYFRYPIQQLMEEKILLGDLKTLALSLDPTAFDSSMKKLNKTYEEGVLKEGELDERIFLDENAQERIGTPRHTLDSVQRELRMSHSETVVKLVEVPQLLTPLTGRSNLYNREAINRSPVSTATQCASKLQALLAGCKNAPSKELQDLFSTFDPSLEAGILETVKTMGDTFCNAYAQPVSDQRNSNAHMDFARKRLQLGETLFYKALENIVNIEVRQHKPNTDLTAHLSHSVFLQSLFACCLEIVMFCYNSQREFPWILEVFNLMPYNFYKIIEPLIRAEEGLWREVVKHLNHIEEQILECLAWKDDSPLWDAIEHSEQSVPACKEVLLQRQIETFQESDSSDVSEAQSPVAHFPLRGMKGDQDASQSSRK
;
A
#
# COMPACT_ATOMS: atom_id res chain seq x y z
N MET A 1 18.94 24.37 -11.69
CA MET A 1 18.99 22.89 -11.72
C MET A 1 17.88 22.26 -10.89
N PHE A 2 17.78 22.55 -9.58
CA PHE A 2 16.73 22.01 -8.70
C PHE A 2 15.30 22.11 -9.28
N HIS A 3 14.88 23.31 -9.69
CA HIS A 3 13.57 23.54 -10.30
C HIS A 3 13.35 22.68 -11.54
N PHE A 4 14.35 22.56 -12.41
CA PHE A 4 14.28 21.74 -13.62
C PHE A 4 14.07 20.26 -13.28
N ILE A 5 14.83 19.72 -12.33
CA ILE A 5 14.72 18.31 -11.92
C ILE A 5 13.32 18.03 -11.35
N TRP A 6 12.79 18.93 -10.52
CA TRP A 6 11.43 18.79 -9.99
C TRP A 6 10.38 18.86 -11.08
N THR A 7 10.44 19.86 -11.97
CA THR A 7 9.50 19.99 -13.09
C THR A 7 9.57 18.78 -14.03
N LEU A 8 10.77 18.25 -14.29
CA LEU A 8 10.96 17.03 -15.08
C LEU A 8 10.33 15.82 -14.40
N TYR A 9 10.54 15.67 -13.09
CA TYR A 9 9.95 14.60 -12.30
C TYR A 9 8.41 14.63 -12.36
N VAL A 10 7.78 15.76 -12.01
CA VAL A 10 6.30 15.86 -11.99
C VAL A 10 5.70 15.73 -13.40
N TYR A 11 6.41 16.21 -14.43
CA TYR A 11 6.01 16.00 -15.81
C TYR A 11 6.04 14.52 -16.20
N ILE A 12 7.12 13.81 -15.89
CA ILE A 12 7.23 12.39 -16.23
C ILE A 12 6.21 11.58 -15.43
N LYS A 13 6.06 11.87 -14.13
CA LYS A 13 5.07 11.23 -13.26
C LYS A 13 3.65 11.38 -13.80
N GLY A 14 3.26 12.58 -14.23
CA GLY A 14 1.92 12.84 -14.76
C GLY A 14 1.69 12.22 -16.15
N ARG A 15 2.64 12.39 -17.07
CA ARG A 15 2.47 11.95 -18.47
C ARG A 15 2.72 10.45 -18.67
N PHE A 16 3.58 9.85 -17.86
CA PHE A 16 3.95 8.44 -17.92
C PHE A 16 3.57 7.76 -16.60
N SER A 17 2.31 7.92 -16.21
CA SER A 17 1.75 7.43 -14.95
C SER A 17 1.93 5.92 -14.75
N ALA A 18 2.13 5.17 -15.85
CA ALA A 18 2.56 3.76 -15.84
C ALA A 18 3.77 3.47 -14.97
N ILE A 19 4.72 4.39 -14.93
CA ILE A 19 5.96 4.26 -14.15
C ILE A 19 5.67 4.51 -12.66
N CYS A 20 4.62 5.28 -12.35
CA CYS A 20 4.33 5.83 -11.03
C CYS A 20 3.10 5.20 -10.38
N CYS A 21 2.88 3.90 -10.59
CA CYS A 21 1.71 3.18 -10.07
C CYS A 21 1.66 3.01 -8.54
N ASP A 22 2.79 3.23 -7.86
CA ASP A 22 2.91 3.14 -6.41
C ASP A 22 3.97 4.14 -5.90
N LEU A 23 3.97 4.39 -4.58
CA LEU A 23 4.84 5.40 -3.96
C LEU A 23 6.33 5.07 -4.13
N VAL A 24 6.69 3.79 -4.06
CA VAL A 24 8.08 3.33 -4.19
C VAL A 24 8.61 3.62 -5.60
N ASN A 25 7.82 3.31 -6.64
CA ASN A 25 8.22 3.60 -8.01
C ASN A 25 8.25 5.11 -8.30
N CYS A 26 7.31 5.89 -7.74
CA CYS A 26 7.38 7.36 -7.81
C CYS A 26 8.70 7.88 -7.24
N TYR A 27 9.09 7.33 -6.09
CA TYR A 27 10.34 7.70 -5.44
C TYR A 27 11.57 7.29 -6.25
N HIS A 28 11.62 6.07 -6.78
CA HIS A 28 12.71 5.63 -7.65
C HIS A 28 12.81 6.46 -8.94
N LEU A 29 11.68 6.90 -9.51
CA LEU A 29 11.66 7.85 -10.63
C LEU A 29 12.28 9.19 -10.24
N LEU A 30 11.98 9.73 -9.05
CA LEU A 30 12.60 10.94 -8.55
C LEU A 30 14.13 10.78 -8.43
N LEU A 31 14.59 9.64 -7.89
CA LEU A 31 16.03 9.34 -7.81
C LEU A 31 16.66 9.28 -9.22
N CYS A 32 15.97 8.72 -10.21
CA CYS A 32 16.43 8.71 -11.60
C CYS A 32 16.51 10.14 -12.19
N CYS A 33 15.57 11.02 -11.87
CA CYS A 33 15.62 12.42 -12.31
C CYS A 33 16.81 13.18 -11.68
N ILE A 34 17.14 12.89 -10.42
CA ILE A 34 18.31 13.47 -9.73
C ILE A 34 19.61 12.92 -10.35
N ASP A 35 19.69 11.61 -10.54
CA ASP A 35 20.80 10.94 -11.23
C ASP A 35 21.03 11.52 -12.64
N TYR A 36 19.96 11.76 -13.38
CA TYR A 36 20.00 12.40 -14.69
C TYR A 36 20.58 13.82 -14.64
N GLY A 37 20.17 14.63 -13.67
CA GLY A 37 20.72 15.97 -13.46
C GLY A 37 22.23 15.93 -13.17
N TYR A 38 22.67 14.98 -12.34
CA TYR A 38 24.10 14.76 -12.04
C TYR A 38 24.87 14.34 -13.29
N CYS A 39 24.40 13.32 -14.00
CA CYS A 39 25.04 12.82 -15.24
C CYS A 39 25.12 13.90 -16.31
N THR A 40 24.09 14.74 -16.43
CA THR A 40 24.05 15.86 -17.36
C THR A 40 25.12 16.91 -17.02
N ALA A 41 25.27 17.26 -15.74
CA ALA A 41 26.32 18.20 -15.30
C ALA A 41 27.72 17.65 -15.60
N LEU A 42 27.95 16.35 -15.39
CA LEU A 42 29.21 15.70 -15.74
C LEU A 42 29.48 15.72 -17.25
N ALA A 43 28.49 15.33 -18.06
CA ALA A 43 28.63 15.31 -19.52
C ALA A 43 28.93 16.70 -20.09
N ALA A 44 28.33 17.75 -19.51
CA ALA A 44 28.57 19.14 -19.86
C ALA A 44 29.86 19.73 -19.25
N LYS A 45 30.61 18.96 -18.44
CA LYS A 45 31.79 19.42 -17.69
C LYS A 45 31.49 20.62 -16.77
N ARG A 46 30.25 20.70 -16.26
CA ARG A 46 29.76 21.74 -15.35
C ARG A 46 29.83 21.25 -13.91
N THR A 47 31.04 20.92 -13.46
CA THR A 47 31.28 20.47 -12.07
C THR A 47 31.03 21.58 -11.05
N ASP A 48 30.99 22.84 -11.48
CA ASP A 48 30.56 24.00 -10.69
C ASP A 48 29.11 23.90 -10.20
N LEU A 49 28.28 23.05 -10.83
CA LEU A 49 26.91 22.78 -10.40
C LEU A 49 26.80 21.67 -9.36
N LEU A 50 27.90 20.99 -9.06
CA LEU A 50 27.94 19.84 -8.15
C LEU A 50 28.57 20.26 -6.82
N SER A 51 28.16 19.61 -5.74
CA SER A 51 28.87 19.73 -4.46
C SER A 51 30.29 19.17 -4.62
N PRO A 52 31.36 19.97 -4.40
CA PRO A 52 32.74 19.52 -4.61
C PRO A 52 33.09 18.30 -3.75
N GLU A 53 32.74 18.35 -2.46
CA GLU A 53 33.03 17.28 -1.49
C GLU A 53 32.41 15.95 -1.91
N PHE A 54 31.14 15.99 -2.34
CA PHE A 54 30.44 14.78 -2.80
C PHE A 54 31.02 14.28 -4.12
N HIS A 55 31.29 15.18 -5.07
CA HIS A 55 31.78 14.82 -6.40
C HIS A 55 33.17 14.17 -6.35
N GLU A 56 34.10 14.75 -5.58
CA GLU A 56 35.45 14.21 -5.39
C GLU A 56 35.41 12.81 -4.78
N ALA A 57 34.67 12.65 -3.67
CA ALA A 57 34.51 11.35 -3.01
C ALA A 57 33.87 10.29 -3.92
N HIS A 58 32.90 10.68 -4.76
CA HIS A 58 32.28 9.77 -5.73
C HIS A 58 33.25 9.36 -6.85
N GLN A 59 34.06 10.30 -7.34
CA GLN A 59 35.06 9.99 -8.36
C GLN A 59 36.17 9.06 -7.87
N GLU A 60 36.57 9.15 -6.61
CA GLU A 60 37.53 8.20 -6.02
C GLU A 60 36.95 6.78 -5.97
N LYS A 61 35.71 6.63 -5.49
CA LYS A 61 35.01 5.33 -5.47
C LYS A 61 34.89 4.70 -6.86
N LEU A 62 34.65 5.51 -7.90
CA LEU A 62 34.55 5.05 -9.28
C LEU A 62 35.88 4.50 -9.83
N LYS A 63 37.03 5.02 -9.37
CA LYS A 63 38.35 4.52 -9.78
C LYS A 63 38.68 3.15 -9.18
N ASP A 64 38.16 2.89 -7.98
CA ASP A 64 38.38 1.63 -7.26
C ASP A 64 37.35 0.55 -7.61
N SER A 65 36.25 0.91 -8.29
CA SER A 65 35.20 -0.01 -8.69
C SER A 65 35.28 -0.36 -10.18
N ASP A 66 35.03 -1.62 -10.55
CA ASP A 66 34.79 -2.03 -11.95
C ASP A 66 33.51 -1.43 -12.57
N ASN A 67 32.79 -0.58 -11.83
CA ASN A 67 31.50 -0.03 -12.23
C ASN A 67 31.68 1.20 -13.13
N GLN A 68 31.35 1.05 -14.42
CA GLN A 68 31.48 2.10 -15.44
C GLN A 68 30.30 3.11 -15.48
N ASP A 69 29.27 2.95 -14.64
CA ASP A 69 28.14 3.90 -14.60
C ASP A 69 28.57 5.19 -13.89
N ALA A 70 28.71 6.27 -14.64
CA ALA A 70 29.04 7.61 -14.13
C ALA A 70 27.92 8.22 -13.25
N GLY A 71 26.75 7.57 -13.16
CA GLY A 71 25.66 7.98 -12.29
C GLY A 71 25.94 7.82 -10.79
N ILE A 72 25.00 8.33 -10.01
CA ILE A 72 24.97 8.32 -8.54
C ILE A 72 23.79 7.53 -7.97
N ILE A 73 22.99 6.86 -8.82
CA ILE A 73 21.80 6.11 -8.40
C ILE A 73 22.09 5.12 -7.26
N ARG A 74 23.25 4.44 -7.26
CA ARG A 74 23.67 3.54 -6.17
C ARG A 74 23.81 4.26 -4.84
N GLU A 75 24.44 5.43 -4.84
CA GLU A 75 24.65 6.22 -3.62
C GLU A 75 23.31 6.82 -3.14
N LEU A 76 22.48 7.31 -4.08
CA LEU A 76 21.15 7.84 -3.76
C LEU A 76 20.28 6.81 -3.05
N VAL A 77 20.18 5.61 -3.63
CA VAL A 77 19.41 4.48 -3.08
C VAL A 77 19.95 4.07 -1.72
N LYS A 78 21.29 3.95 -1.57
CA LYS A 78 21.94 3.57 -0.31
C LYS A 78 21.70 4.59 0.81
N SER A 79 21.75 5.88 0.49
CA SER A 79 21.61 6.95 1.48
C SER A 79 20.16 7.27 1.86
N HIS A 80 19.19 6.82 1.08
CA HIS A 80 17.80 7.23 1.25
C HIS A 80 16.80 6.08 1.09
N ASP A 81 17.13 4.93 1.68
CA ASP A 81 16.25 3.76 1.81
C ASP A 81 15.60 3.31 0.49
N GLY A 82 16.29 3.37 -0.65
CA GLY A 82 15.79 2.82 -1.91
C GLY A 82 16.11 1.32 -2.05
N ASP A 83 15.49 0.66 -3.03
CA ASP A 83 15.96 -0.62 -3.55
C ASP A 83 16.76 -0.41 -4.83
N PHE A 84 17.97 -0.97 -4.87
CA PHE A 84 18.87 -0.73 -6.01
C PHE A 84 18.42 -1.48 -7.25
N GLU A 85 17.91 -2.70 -7.10
CA GLU A 85 17.51 -3.54 -8.23
C GLU A 85 16.34 -2.89 -8.96
N ASP A 86 15.27 -2.53 -8.25
CA ASP A 86 14.10 -1.85 -8.81
C ASP A 86 14.47 -0.48 -9.41
N ALA A 87 15.25 0.35 -8.71
CA ALA A 87 15.66 1.65 -9.22
C ALA A 87 16.55 1.54 -10.48
N SER A 88 17.44 0.54 -10.53
CA SER A 88 18.31 0.30 -11.69
C SER A 88 17.51 -0.16 -12.91
N VAL A 89 16.51 -1.02 -12.71
CA VAL A 89 15.59 -1.46 -13.76
C VAL A 89 14.74 -0.29 -14.24
N LEU A 90 14.25 0.56 -13.32
CA LEU A 90 13.52 1.79 -13.66
C LEU A 90 14.36 2.71 -14.55
N LYS A 91 15.61 3.00 -14.13
CA LYS A 91 16.57 3.81 -14.89
C LYS A 91 16.82 3.24 -16.29
N ALA A 92 17.10 1.93 -16.38
CA ALA A 92 17.51 1.29 -17.62
C ALA A 92 16.38 1.15 -18.65
N HIS A 93 15.18 0.75 -18.20
CA HIS A 93 14.10 0.32 -19.09
C HIS A 93 12.96 1.32 -19.21
N TYR A 94 12.71 2.15 -18.19
CA TYR A 94 11.52 3.00 -18.15
C TYR A 94 11.84 4.50 -18.20
N PHE A 95 12.99 4.93 -17.67
CA PHE A 95 13.36 6.35 -17.63
C PHE A 95 13.89 6.91 -18.95
N ARG A 96 14.57 6.10 -19.76
CA ARG A 96 15.18 6.56 -21.02
C ARG A 96 14.13 7.04 -22.04
N TYR A 97 13.01 6.33 -22.15
CA TYR A 97 11.97 6.63 -23.13
C TYR A 97 11.32 8.01 -22.92
N PRO A 98 10.87 8.40 -21.71
CA PRO A 98 10.40 9.75 -21.43
C PRO A 98 11.36 10.86 -21.86
N ILE A 99 12.67 10.70 -21.57
CA ILE A 99 13.69 11.67 -21.95
C ILE A 99 13.85 11.74 -23.48
N GLN A 100 13.91 10.58 -24.14
CA GLN A 100 13.97 10.51 -25.60
C GLN A 100 12.76 11.21 -26.24
N GLN A 101 11.55 10.93 -25.76
CA GLN A 101 10.33 11.55 -26.29
C GLN A 101 10.33 13.08 -26.11
N LEU A 102 10.73 13.56 -24.93
CA LEU A 102 10.87 14.99 -24.65
C LEU A 102 11.89 15.68 -25.58
N MET A 103 12.96 14.99 -25.98
CA MET A 103 13.95 15.51 -26.92
C MET A 103 13.46 15.47 -28.36
N GLU A 104 12.78 14.40 -28.78
CA GLU A 104 12.17 14.27 -30.11
C GLU A 104 11.09 15.34 -30.34
N GLU A 105 10.29 15.64 -29.31
CA GLU A 105 9.29 16.71 -29.29
C GLU A 105 9.93 18.11 -29.20
N LYS A 106 11.27 18.20 -29.10
CA LYS A 106 12.04 19.44 -28.95
C LYS A 106 11.63 20.27 -27.74
N ILE A 107 11.07 19.61 -26.72
CA ILE A 107 10.79 20.19 -25.40
C ILE A 107 12.11 20.35 -24.66
N LEU A 108 12.94 19.29 -24.65
CA LEU A 108 14.31 19.33 -24.16
C LEU A 108 15.29 19.45 -25.33
N LEU A 109 16.26 20.35 -25.22
CA LEU A 109 17.34 20.49 -26.19
C LEU A 109 18.59 19.76 -25.69
N GLY A 110 19.16 18.89 -26.52
CA GLY A 110 20.28 18.04 -26.14
C GLY A 110 20.73 17.12 -27.27
N ASP A 111 21.58 16.17 -26.94
CA ASP A 111 22.01 15.13 -27.87
C ASP A 111 21.07 13.91 -27.78
N LEU A 112 20.31 13.64 -28.85
CA LEU A 112 19.40 12.49 -28.93
C LEU A 112 20.12 11.13 -28.79
N LYS A 113 21.40 11.03 -29.16
CA LYS A 113 22.12 9.74 -29.11
C LYS A 113 22.49 9.37 -27.68
N THR A 114 23.02 10.34 -26.94
CA THR A 114 23.44 10.16 -25.54
C THR A 114 22.31 10.43 -24.55
N LEU A 115 21.20 11.04 -25.00
CA LEU A 115 20.12 11.58 -24.18
C LEU A 115 20.60 12.66 -23.19
N ALA A 116 21.74 13.29 -23.44
CA ALA A 116 22.30 14.33 -22.59
C ALA A 116 21.64 15.70 -22.88
N LEU A 117 21.09 16.34 -21.84
CA LEU A 117 20.52 17.68 -21.92
C LEU A 117 21.63 18.73 -22.14
N SER A 118 21.37 19.72 -22.99
CA SER A 118 22.26 20.86 -23.18
C SER A 118 22.16 21.82 -21.99
N LEU A 119 23.29 22.09 -21.33
CA LEU A 119 23.41 23.10 -20.28
C LEU A 119 23.94 24.45 -20.79
N ASP A 120 23.96 24.64 -22.11
CA ASP A 120 24.15 25.99 -22.69
C ASP A 120 23.03 26.92 -22.16
N PRO A 121 23.35 28.13 -21.67
CA PRO A 121 22.35 29.00 -21.05
C PRO A 121 21.10 29.26 -21.91
N THR A 122 21.28 29.43 -23.23
CA THR A 122 20.17 29.73 -24.14
C THR A 122 19.34 28.48 -24.42
N ALA A 123 19.99 27.34 -24.64
CA ALA A 123 19.30 26.07 -24.88
C ALA A 123 18.57 25.58 -23.63
N PHE A 124 19.19 25.73 -22.46
CA PHE A 124 18.62 25.33 -21.18
C PHE A 124 17.41 26.20 -20.80
N ASP A 125 17.50 27.53 -20.96
CA ASP A 125 16.36 28.44 -20.74
C ASP A 125 15.18 28.09 -21.67
N SER A 126 15.46 27.83 -22.96
CA SER A 126 14.42 27.38 -23.88
C SER A 126 13.80 26.05 -23.47
N SER A 127 14.60 25.10 -22.98
CA SER A 127 14.11 23.79 -22.54
C SER A 127 13.23 23.92 -21.31
N MET A 128 13.67 24.72 -20.33
CA MET A 128 12.92 24.99 -19.11
C MET A 128 11.56 25.66 -19.40
N LYS A 129 11.54 26.66 -20.29
CA LYS A 129 10.29 27.34 -20.70
C LYS A 129 9.31 26.38 -21.38
N LYS A 130 9.78 25.57 -22.31
CA LYS A 130 8.93 24.59 -23.01
C LYS A 130 8.41 23.50 -22.09
N LEU A 131 9.27 22.98 -21.20
CA LEU A 131 8.86 21.97 -20.22
C LEU A 131 7.79 22.52 -19.29
N ASN A 132 7.98 23.72 -18.74
CA ASN A 132 6.99 24.39 -17.89
C ASN A 132 5.67 24.62 -18.61
N LYS A 133 5.72 25.13 -19.84
CA LYS A 133 4.52 25.38 -20.65
C LYS A 133 3.76 24.07 -20.92
N THR A 134 4.46 23.02 -21.32
CA THR A 134 3.83 21.72 -21.64
C THR A 134 3.23 21.08 -20.39
N TYR A 135 3.91 21.19 -19.25
CA TYR A 135 3.37 20.74 -17.96
C TYR A 135 2.11 21.51 -17.56
N GLU A 136 2.15 22.84 -17.63
CA GLU A 136 1.01 23.72 -17.30
C GLU A 136 -0.21 23.45 -18.19
N GLU A 137 0.00 23.27 -19.50
CA GLU A 137 -1.06 22.87 -20.43
C GLU A 137 -1.69 21.52 -20.05
N GLY A 138 -0.88 20.56 -19.58
CA GLY A 138 -1.35 19.27 -19.07
C GLY A 138 -2.18 19.41 -17.80
N VAL A 139 -1.67 20.15 -16.81
CA VAL A 139 -2.36 20.40 -15.53
C VAL A 139 -3.72 21.08 -15.77
N LEU A 140 -3.76 22.12 -16.60
CA LEU A 140 -5.00 22.84 -16.92
C LEU A 140 -6.00 21.97 -17.68
N LYS A 141 -5.53 21.06 -18.54
CA LYS A 141 -6.38 20.16 -19.32
C LYS A 141 -7.02 19.09 -18.44
N GLU A 142 -6.26 18.48 -17.54
CA GLU A 142 -6.72 17.39 -16.68
C GLU A 142 -7.43 17.92 -15.40
N GLY A 143 -7.22 19.20 -15.05
CA GLY A 143 -7.80 19.81 -13.85
C GLY A 143 -7.08 19.41 -12.55
N GLU A 144 -5.84 18.96 -12.66
CA GLU A 144 -5.03 18.45 -11.56
C GLU A 144 -4.36 19.57 -10.75
N LEU A 145 -3.79 19.22 -9.59
CA LEU A 145 -2.96 20.14 -8.81
C LEU A 145 -1.64 20.44 -9.55
N ASP A 146 -1.27 21.73 -9.63
CA ASP A 146 0.08 22.13 -10.05
C ASP A 146 1.10 21.79 -8.95
N GLU A 147 1.76 20.64 -9.06
CA GLU A 147 2.78 20.17 -8.12
C GLU A 147 4.05 21.05 -8.12
N ARG A 148 4.17 22.06 -8.99
CA ARG A 148 5.25 23.06 -8.87
C ARG A 148 5.02 24.02 -7.72
N ILE A 149 3.83 24.02 -7.11
CA ILE A 149 3.57 24.77 -5.87
C ILE A 149 4.57 24.41 -4.75
N PHE A 150 5.12 23.19 -4.77
CA PHE A 150 6.15 22.73 -3.84
C PHE A 150 7.54 23.37 -4.06
N LEU A 151 7.72 24.14 -5.14
CA LEU A 151 8.94 24.93 -5.39
C LEU A 151 8.91 26.32 -4.74
N ASP A 152 7.76 26.77 -4.20
CA ASP A 152 7.66 28.05 -3.50
C ASP A 152 8.55 28.06 -2.25
N GLU A 153 9.22 29.19 -1.99
CA GLU A 153 10.14 29.34 -0.85
C GLU A 153 9.47 29.05 0.50
N ASN A 154 8.15 29.27 0.60
CA ASN A 154 7.37 29.04 1.82
C ASN A 154 6.40 27.85 1.67
N ALA A 155 6.58 26.99 0.67
CA ALA A 155 5.72 25.82 0.44
C ALA A 155 5.59 24.96 1.70
N GLN A 156 6.69 24.79 2.42
CA GLN A 156 6.77 24.03 3.67
C GLN A 156 5.83 24.56 4.77
N GLU A 157 5.72 25.88 4.90
CA GLU A 157 4.88 26.55 5.91
C GLU A 157 3.42 26.62 5.47
N ARG A 158 3.18 26.79 4.17
CA ARG A 158 1.84 27.02 3.60
C ARG A 158 1.07 25.74 3.31
N ILE A 159 1.76 24.67 2.91
CA ILE A 159 1.15 23.41 2.47
C ILE A 159 1.14 22.38 3.62
N GLY A 160 1.98 22.57 4.65
CA GLY A 160 1.95 21.76 5.85
C GLY A 160 2.55 20.37 5.65
N THR A 161 3.81 20.29 5.24
CA THR A 161 4.61 19.05 5.27
C THR A 161 5.55 19.08 6.46
N PRO A 162 5.15 18.85 7.72
CA PRO A 162 6.06 19.03 8.85
C PRO A 162 7.20 18.01 8.72
N ARG A 163 8.40 18.48 8.39
CA ARG A 163 9.58 17.76 8.83
C ARG A 163 9.60 18.00 10.32
N HIS A 164 9.24 16.99 11.11
CA HIS A 164 9.57 16.96 12.52
C HIS A 164 11.10 16.80 12.64
N THR A 165 11.87 17.81 12.24
CA THR A 165 13.21 17.99 12.76
C THR A 165 13.06 18.16 14.27
N LEU A 166 13.94 17.54 15.06
CA LEU A 166 13.90 17.52 16.53
C LEU A 166 13.61 18.90 17.16
N ASP A 167 14.03 19.98 16.48
CA ASP A 167 13.84 21.37 16.89
C ASP A 167 12.39 21.86 16.82
N SER A 168 11.56 21.33 15.92
CA SER A 168 10.15 21.76 15.77
C SER A 168 9.28 21.33 16.94
N VAL A 169 9.44 20.08 17.41
CA VAL A 169 8.71 19.54 18.58
C VAL A 169 9.11 20.25 19.88
N GLN A 170 10.39 20.61 20.03
CA GLN A 170 10.84 21.43 21.16
C GLN A 170 10.31 22.86 21.10
N ARG A 171 10.10 23.41 19.89
CA ARG A 171 9.57 24.76 19.69
C ARG A 171 8.06 24.80 19.94
N GLU A 172 7.30 23.81 19.49
CA GLU A 172 5.86 23.68 19.80
C GLU A 172 5.61 23.50 21.30
N LEU A 173 6.37 22.63 21.98
CA LEU A 173 6.27 22.47 23.45
C LEU A 173 6.58 23.77 24.21
N ARG A 174 7.49 24.61 23.70
CA ARG A 174 7.82 25.92 24.28
C ARG A 174 6.82 27.03 23.92
N MET A 175 6.10 26.90 22.79
CA MET A 175 5.12 27.89 22.34
C MET A 175 3.72 27.68 22.95
N SER A 176 3.47 26.55 23.61
CA SER A 176 2.24 26.27 24.40
C SER A 176 2.01 27.19 25.62
N HIS A 177 2.80 28.26 25.79
CA HIS A 177 2.66 29.24 26.87
C HIS A 177 2.48 30.69 26.38
N SER A 178 2.07 30.93 25.13
CA SER A 178 1.55 32.24 24.74
C SER A 178 0.06 32.18 24.47
N GLU A 179 -0.68 32.77 25.40
CA GLU A 179 -2.10 33.07 25.26
C GLU A 179 -2.37 33.87 23.97
N THR A 180 -3.58 33.67 23.43
CA THR A 180 -4.41 34.58 22.60
C THR A 180 -4.61 34.20 21.11
N VAL A 181 -5.86 33.75 20.81
CA VAL A 181 -6.64 33.75 19.54
C VAL A 181 -6.10 32.86 18.39
N VAL A 182 -6.77 31.79 17.94
CA VAL A 182 -8.05 31.76 17.21
C VAL A 182 -8.82 30.46 17.49
N LYS A 183 -10.05 30.61 17.99
CA LYS A 183 -11.08 29.56 17.99
C LYS A 183 -11.64 29.42 16.57
N LEU A 184 -11.55 28.26 15.96
CA LEU A 184 -12.60 27.76 15.05
C LEU A 184 -12.52 26.22 14.97
N VAL A 185 -13.58 25.58 15.49
CA VAL A 185 -13.95 24.16 15.33
C VAL A 185 -12.98 23.13 15.95
N GLU A 186 -12.94 23.07 17.28
CA GLU A 186 -12.62 21.82 17.97
C GLU A 186 -13.86 20.92 17.90
N VAL A 187 -13.82 19.88 17.05
CA VAL A 187 -14.65 18.70 17.26
C VAL A 187 -14.03 17.96 18.44
N PRO A 188 -14.72 17.78 19.59
CA PRO A 188 -14.18 16.97 20.66
C PRO A 188 -14.04 15.54 20.12
N GLN A 189 -12.81 15.05 20.00
CA GLN A 189 -12.57 13.64 19.74
C GLN A 189 -13.27 12.85 20.86
N LEU A 190 -14.33 12.11 20.50
CA LEU A 190 -15.02 11.21 21.42
C LEU A 190 -14.04 10.08 21.77
N LEU A 191 -13.33 10.25 22.88
CA LEU A 191 -12.47 9.23 23.46
C LEU A 191 -13.35 8.19 24.15
N THR A 192 -13.60 7.07 23.49
CA THR A 192 -14.16 5.88 24.15
C THR A 192 -13.07 5.13 24.93
N PRO A 193 -13.39 4.46 26.05
CA PRO A 193 -12.41 3.94 27.01
C PRO A 193 -11.49 2.82 26.48
N LEU A 194 -11.74 2.28 25.28
CA LEU A 194 -11.01 1.14 24.72
C LEU A 194 -9.79 1.50 23.87
N THR A 195 -9.43 2.77 23.75
CA THR A 195 -8.18 3.18 23.09
C THR A 195 -7.26 3.92 24.07
N GLY A 196 -6.62 3.15 24.95
CA GLY A 196 -5.48 3.57 25.78
C GLY A 196 -4.22 3.88 24.96
N ARG A 197 -4.35 4.68 23.89
CA ARG A 197 -3.29 5.02 22.93
C ARG A 197 -2.38 6.16 23.38
N SER A 198 -2.59 6.75 24.56
CA SER A 198 -1.72 7.83 25.06
C SER A 198 -0.32 7.35 25.48
N ASN A 199 -0.08 6.04 25.61
CA ASN A 199 1.19 5.48 26.08
C ASN A 199 1.98 4.67 25.04
N LEU A 200 1.50 4.55 23.79
CA LEU A 200 2.29 3.94 22.71
C LEU A 200 2.87 5.05 21.82
N TYR A 201 3.81 5.81 22.39
CA TYR A 201 4.70 6.66 21.60
C TYR A 201 5.54 5.78 20.68
N ASN A 202 5.04 5.50 19.48
CA ASN A 202 5.83 4.91 18.40
C ASN A 202 6.76 6.00 17.85
N ARG A 203 7.76 6.39 18.65
CA ARG A 203 8.69 7.50 18.39
C ARG A 203 9.46 7.32 17.08
N GLU A 204 9.59 6.09 16.62
CA GLU A 204 10.22 5.76 15.32
C GLU A 204 9.31 6.03 14.12
N ALA A 205 7.99 5.89 14.26
CA ALA A 205 7.03 6.15 13.18
C ALA A 205 6.82 7.66 12.95
N ILE A 206 6.98 8.49 13.99
CA ILE A 206 6.84 9.95 13.92
C ILE A 206 8.02 10.61 13.18
N ASN A 207 9.16 9.92 13.09
CA ASN A 207 10.40 10.46 12.51
C ASN A 207 10.72 9.94 11.10
N ARG A 208 9.93 9.02 10.54
CA ARG A 208 10.15 8.49 9.19
C ARG A 208 9.21 9.12 8.18
N SER A 209 9.74 9.47 7.01
CA SER A 209 8.92 9.96 5.91
C SER A 209 8.03 8.82 5.38
N PRO A 210 6.86 9.12 4.78
CA PRO A 210 6.01 8.11 4.14
C PRO A 210 6.78 7.25 3.13
N VAL A 211 7.71 7.87 2.40
CA VAL A 211 8.61 7.17 1.46
C VAL A 211 9.50 6.16 2.16
N SER A 212 10.21 6.55 3.22
CA SER A 212 11.09 5.63 3.99
C SER A 212 10.28 4.49 4.61
N THR A 213 9.06 4.76 5.07
CA THR A 213 8.14 3.73 5.56
C THR A 213 7.77 2.74 4.45
N ALA A 214 7.35 3.22 3.28
CA ALA A 214 6.95 2.35 2.16
C ALA A 214 8.14 1.53 1.62
N THR A 215 9.29 2.16 1.40
CA THR A 215 10.47 1.44 0.89
C THR A 215 10.98 0.40 1.88
N GLN A 216 10.99 0.70 3.18
CA GLN A 216 11.32 -0.28 4.20
C GLN A 216 10.31 -1.44 4.24
N CYS A 217 9.02 -1.15 4.05
CA CYS A 217 7.97 -2.15 3.97
C CYS A 217 8.21 -3.11 2.78
N ALA A 218 8.51 -2.56 1.60
CA ALA A 218 8.88 -3.33 0.41
C ALA A 218 10.15 -4.17 0.61
N SER A 219 11.21 -3.60 1.18
CA SER A 219 12.45 -4.36 1.46
C SER A 219 12.24 -5.49 2.47
N LYS A 220 11.39 -5.29 3.49
CA LYS A 220 11.03 -6.36 4.45
C LYS A 220 10.25 -7.48 3.78
N LEU A 221 9.32 -7.14 2.88
CA LEU A 221 8.60 -8.12 2.07
C LEU A 221 9.56 -8.94 1.21
N GLN A 222 10.49 -8.29 0.51
CA GLN A 222 11.51 -8.98 -0.28
C GLN A 222 12.39 -9.90 0.58
N ALA A 223 12.79 -9.45 1.77
CA ALA A 223 13.54 -10.28 2.72
C ALA A 223 12.74 -11.50 3.22
N LEU A 224 11.44 -11.33 3.47
CA LEU A 224 10.53 -12.43 3.85
C LEU A 224 10.42 -13.50 2.75
N LEU A 225 10.50 -13.08 1.49
CA LEU A 225 10.39 -13.94 0.31
C LEU A 225 11.74 -14.40 -0.24
N ALA A 226 12.85 -14.02 0.40
CA ALA A 226 14.19 -14.34 -0.09
C ALA A 226 14.41 -15.87 -0.14
N GLY A 227 14.80 -16.36 -1.32
CA GLY A 227 15.03 -17.79 -1.56
C GLY A 227 13.78 -18.60 -1.91
N CYS A 228 12.58 -18.00 -1.81
CA CYS A 228 11.34 -18.62 -2.26
C CYS A 228 11.16 -18.47 -3.78
N LYS A 229 10.30 -19.31 -4.36
CA LYS A 229 9.93 -19.26 -5.77
C LYS A 229 8.45 -18.92 -5.90
N ASN A 230 8.05 -18.35 -7.03
CA ASN A 230 6.65 -18.14 -7.39
C ASN A 230 5.97 -19.42 -7.90
N ALA A 231 6.34 -20.57 -7.33
CA ALA A 231 5.83 -21.89 -7.68
C ALA A 231 5.87 -22.79 -6.43
N PRO A 232 5.10 -23.89 -6.40
CA PRO A 232 5.15 -24.86 -5.30
C PRO A 232 6.59 -25.32 -5.02
N SER A 233 6.95 -25.38 -3.73
CA SER A 233 8.22 -25.98 -3.32
C SER A 233 8.18 -27.50 -3.54
N LYS A 234 9.33 -28.17 -3.44
CA LYS A 234 9.36 -29.64 -3.45
C LYS A 234 8.56 -30.24 -2.29
N GLU A 235 8.62 -29.62 -1.12
CA GLU A 235 7.87 -30.05 0.05
C GLU A 235 6.36 -29.92 -0.19
N LEU A 236 5.93 -28.80 -0.78
CA LEU A 236 4.52 -28.60 -1.13
C LEU A 236 4.05 -29.58 -2.23
N GLN A 237 4.90 -29.89 -3.21
CA GLN A 237 4.62 -30.91 -4.23
C GLN A 237 4.50 -32.32 -3.62
N ASP A 238 5.40 -32.66 -2.70
CA ASP A 238 5.34 -33.93 -1.96
C ASP A 238 4.04 -34.01 -1.14
N LEU A 239 3.64 -32.91 -0.49
CA LEU A 239 2.34 -32.80 0.18
C LEU A 239 1.17 -33.00 -0.80
N PHE A 240 1.17 -32.32 -1.95
CA PHE A 240 0.16 -32.51 -2.99
C PHE A 240 0.02 -33.97 -3.44
N SER A 241 1.13 -34.70 -3.52
CA SER A 241 1.10 -36.12 -3.91
C SER A 241 0.39 -37.03 -2.90
N THR A 242 0.23 -36.57 -1.65
CA THR A 242 -0.55 -37.28 -0.62
C THR A 242 -2.05 -37.00 -0.71
N PHE A 243 -2.43 -35.94 -1.44
CA PHE A 243 -3.82 -35.54 -1.68
C PHE A 243 -4.32 -36.03 -3.04
N ASP A 244 -5.51 -35.57 -3.45
CA ASP A 244 -6.07 -35.88 -4.76
C ASP A 244 -5.16 -35.38 -5.90
N PRO A 245 -4.88 -36.22 -6.92
CA PRO A 245 -4.00 -35.85 -8.04
C PRO A 245 -4.45 -34.63 -8.86
N SER A 246 -5.72 -34.23 -8.79
CA SER A 246 -6.25 -33.05 -9.48
C SER A 246 -6.05 -31.74 -8.70
N LEU A 247 -5.67 -31.81 -7.42
CA LEU A 247 -5.55 -30.65 -6.53
C LEU A 247 -4.47 -29.67 -7.01
N GLU A 248 -3.26 -30.16 -7.30
CA GLU A 248 -2.15 -29.32 -7.76
C GLU A 248 -2.53 -28.58 -9.06
N ALA A 249 -3.15 -29.29 -10.00
CA ALA A 249 -3.60 -28.70 -11.26
C ALA A 249 -4.67 -27.61 -11.03
N GLY A 250 -5.61 -27.83 -10.11
CA GLY A 250 -6.64 -26.84 -9.75
C GLY A 250 -6.07 -25.59 -9.07
N ILE A 251 -5.07 -25.74 -8.21
CA ILE A 251 -4.37 -24.63 -7.57
C ILE A 251 -3.61 -23.81 -8.61
N LEU A 252 -2.84 -24.46 -9.49
CA LEU A 252 -2.08 -23.80 -10.55
C LEU A 252 -2.99 -23.01 -11.49
N GLU A 253 -4.12 -23.58 -11.89
CA GLU A 253 -5.09 -22.89 -12.75
C GLU A 253 -5.77 -21.72 -12.04
N THR A 254 -6.06 -21.84 -10.74
CA THR A 254 -6.60 -20.74 -9.92
C THR A 254 -5.62 -19.58 -9.86
N VAL A 255 -4.36 -19.85 -9.52
CA VAL A 255 -3.30 -18.83 -9.43
C VAL A 255 -3.10 -18.14 -10.77
N LYS A 256 -3.05 -18.91 -11.86
CA LYS A 256 -2.91 -18.37 -13.21
C LYS A 256 -4.09 -17.47 -13.61
N THR A 257 -5.32 -17.96 -13.44
CA THR A 257 -6.54 -17.22 -13.82
C THR A 257 -6.66 -15.92 -13.03
N MET A 258 -6.41 -15.97 -11.72
CA MET A 258 -6.42 -14.77 -10.88
C MET A 258 -5.24 -13.86 -11.20
N GLY A 259 -4.05 -14.40 -11.49
CA GLY A 259 -2.88 -13.61 -11.88
C GLY A 259 -3.10 -12.82 -13.17
N ASP A 260 -3.71 -13.43 -14.17
CA ASP A 260 -4.09 -12.76 -15.42
C ASP A 260 -5.14 -11.67 -15.16
N THR A 261 -6.15 -11.96 -14.33
CA THR A 261 -7.20 -11.01 -13.94
C THR A 261 -6.60 -9.80 -13.21
N PHE A 262 -5.71 -10.04 -12.25
CA PHE A 262 -4.97 -9.00 -11.53
C PHE A 262 -4.14 -8.15 -12.48
N CYS A 263 -3.34 -8.76 -13.35
CA CYS A 263 -2.49 -8.01 -14.27
C CYS A 263 -3.30 -7.10 -15.20
N ASN A 264 -4.41 -7.62 -15.73
CA ASN A 264 -5.30 -6.86 -16.59
C ASN A 264 -5.92 -5.69 -15.83
N ALA A 265 -6.44 -5.90 -14.62
CA ALA A 265 -7.03 -4.85 -13.80
C ALA A 265 -6.00 -3.80 -13.34
N TYR A 266 -4.81 -4.24 -12.95
CA TYR A 266 -3.71 -3.38 -12.54
C TYR A 266 -3.23 -2.47 -13.68
N ALA A 267 -3.19 -3.02 -14.90
CA ALA A 267 -2.72 -2.33 -16.09
C ALA A 267 -3.78 -1.52 -16.84
N GLN A 268 -5.05 -1.50 -16.38
CA GLN A 268 -6.09 -0.66 -16.97
C GLN A 268 -5.64 0.82 -16.93
N PRO A 269 -5.53 1.49 -18.09
CA PRO A 269 -5.18 2.90 -18.12
C PRO A 269 -6.34 3.75 -17.61
N VAL A 270 -6.06 4.72 -16.75
CA VAL A 270 -7.05 5.75 -16.35
C VAL A 270 -7.32 6.72 -17.52
N SER A 271 -6.40 6.81 -18.50
CA SER A 271 -6.58 7.54 -19.77
C SER A 271 -5.62 7.07 -20.87
N ASP A 272 -5.99 7.36 -22.12
CA ASP A 272 -5.48 6.93 -23.44
C ASP A 272 -3.93 7.01 -23.66
N GLN A 273 -3.13 6.24 -22.91
CA GLN A 273 -1.67 6.26 -22.97
C GLN A 273 -1.08 5.08 -23.76
N ARG A 274 -0.27 5.38 -24.77
CA ARG A 274 0.40 4.42 -25.70
C ARG A 274 1.51 3.55 -25.05
N ASN A 275 1.66 3.57 -23.72
CA ASN A 275 2.69 2.85 -22.97
C ASN A 275 2.12 1.71 -22.09
N SER A 276 1.14 0.96 -22.62
CA SER A 276 0.52 -0.20 -21.94
C SER A 276 1.52 -1.25 -21.44
N ASN A 277 2.71 -1.36 -22.05
CA ASN A 277 3.71 -2.36 -21.68
C ASN A 277 4.32 -2.13 -20.29
N ALA A 278 4.57 -0.88 -19.88
CA ALA A 278 5.19 -0.60 -18.59
C ALA A 278 4.25 -0.93 -17.41
N HIS A 279 2.97 -0.58 -17.54
CA HIS A 279 1.94 -0.96 -16.57
C HIS A 279 1.89 -2.48 -16.36
N MET A 280 1.97 -3.23 -17.46
CA MET A 280 1.93 -4.69 -17.43
C MET A 280 3.17 -5.28 -16.75
N ASP A 281 4.36 -4.73 -16.98
CA ASP A 281 5.58 -5.22 -16.34
C ASP A 281 5.55 -5.02 -14.82
N PHE A 282 5.12 -3.83 -14.35
CA PHE A 282 4.96 -3.60 -12.91
C PHE A 282 3.87 -4.49 -12.31
N ALA A 283 2.76 -4.71 -13.03
CA ALA A 283 1.73 -5.66 -12.61
C ALA A 283 2.32 -7.06 -12.42
N ARG A 284 3.08 -7.57 -13.40
CA ARG A 284 3.74 -8.88 -13.30
C ARG A 284 4.73 -8.95 -12.14
N LYS A 285 5.50 -7.89 -11.88
CA LYS A 285 6.42 -7.85 -10.73
C LYS A 285 5.67 -7.97 -9.39
N ARG A 286 4.55 -7.24 -9.22
CA ARG A 286 3.72 -7.34 -8.01
C ARG A 286 3.04 -8.71 -7.91
N LEU A 287 2.56 -9.25 -9.04
CA LEU A 287 2.01 -10.59 -9.12
C LEU A 287 3.02 -11.65 -8.67
N GLN A 288 4.27 -11.59 -9.14
CA GLN A 288 5.32 -12.54 -8.76
C GLN A 288 5.57 -12.57 -7.24
N LEU A 289 5.56 -11.41 -6.58
CA LEU A 289 5.65 -11.34 -5.12
C LEU A 289 4.41 -11.97 -4.46
N GLY A 290 3.22 -11.72 -5.01
CA GLY A 290 1.97 -12.31 -4.53
C GLY A 290 1.91 -13.83 -4.67
N GLU A 291 2.32 -14.36 -5.83
CA GLU A 291 2.46 -15.81 -6.08
C GLU A 291 3.46 -16.45 -5.12
N THR A 292 4.61 -15.81 -4.93
CA THR A 292 5.66 -16.32 -4.02
C THR A 292 5.15 -16.37 -2.58
N LEU A 293 4.48 -15.31 -2.11
CA LEU A 293 3.88 -15.27 -0.78
C LEU A 293 2.73 -16.28 -0.64
N PHE A 294 1.92 -16.46 -1.69
CA PHE A 294 0.83 -17.43 -1.71
C PHE A 294 1.31 -18.86 -1.50
N TYR A 295 2.29 -19.33 -2.29
CA TYR A 295 2.78 -20.71 -2.15
C TYR A 295 3.45 -20.93 -0.79
N LYS A 296 4.20 -19.94 -0.31
CA LYS A 296 4.82 -19.97 1.03
C LYS A 296 3.76 -20.04 2.14
N ALA A 297 2.74 -19.19 2.08
CA ALA A 297 1.66 -19.17 3.06
C ALA A 297 0.81 -20.45 3.02
N LEU A 298 0.49 -20.94 1.82
CA LEU A 298 -0.26 -22.18 1.63
C LEU A 298 0.49 -23.37 2.23
N GLU A 299 1.78 -23.51 1.96
CA GLU A 299 2.62 -24.56 2.54
C GLU A 299 2.63 -24.49 4.07
N ASN A 300 2.79 -23.29 4.64
CA ASN A 300 2.75 -23.08 6.09
C ASN A 300 1.39 -23.47 6.71
N ILE A 301 0.27 -23.06 6.09
CA ILE A 301 -1.08 -23.40 6.54
C ILE A 301 -1.29 -24.93 6.50
N VAL A 302 -0.93 -25.57 5.38
CA VAL A 302 -1.06 -27.03 5.22
C VAL A 302 -0.23 -27.76 6.26
N ASN A 303 1.02 -27.36 6.46
CA ASN A 303 1.91 -27.95 7.45
C ASN A 303 1.37 -27.83 8.88
N ILE A 304 0.77 -26.69 9.24
CA ILE A 304 0.12 -26.51 10.55
C ILE A 304 -1.05 -27.47 10.71
N GLU A 305 -1.94 -27.57 9.71
CA GLU A 305 -3.12 -28.44 9.83
C GLU A 305 -2.75 -29.93 9.82
N VAL A 306 -1.77 -30.36 9.01
CA VAL A 306 -1.24 -31.73 9.03
C VAL A 306 -0.65 -32.07 10.41
N ARG A 307 0.13 -31.17 11.01
CA ARG A 307 0.71 -31.39 12.35
C ARG A 307 -0.35 -31.47 13.45
N GLN A 308 -1.47 -30.74 13.33
CA GLN A 308 -2.52 -30.73 14.33
C GLN A 308 -3.37 -32.03 14.38
N HIS A 309 -3.22 -32.97 13.44
CA HIS A 309 -3.85 -34.30 13.43
C HIS A 309 -5.33 -34.31 13.85
N LYS A 310 -6.12 -33.34 13.37
CA LYS A 310 -7.54 -33.26 13.71
C LYS A 310 -8.28 -34.42 13.02
N PRO A 311 -8.88 -35.36 13.77
CA PRO A 311 -9.42 -36.62 13.23
C PRO A 311 -10.62 -36.45 12.27
N ASN A 312 -11.12 -35.22 12.08
CA ASN A 312 -12.27 -34.90 11.21
C ASN A 312 -11.95 -33.81 10.16
N THR A 313 -10.69 -33.42 9.95
CA THR A 313 -10.36 -32.40 8.93
C THR A 313 -10.09 -33.09 7.60
N ASP A 314 -11.06 -33.05 6.67
CA ASP A 314 -10.81 -33.38 5.27
C ASP A 314 -10.06 -32.21 4.61
N LEU A 315 -8.74 -32.22 4.78
CA LEU A 315 -7.86 -31.17 4.24
C LEU A 315 -7.95 -31.11 2.71
N THR A 316 -8.22 -32.25 2.04
CA THR A 316 -8.43 -32.30 0.60
C THR A 316 -9.65 -31.48 0.20
N ALA A 317 -10.78 -31.63 0.91
CA ALA A 317 -11.98 -30.84 0.66
C ALA A 317 -11.76 -29.33 0.87
N HIS A 318 -11.03 -28.95 1.92
CA HIS A 318 -10.71 -27.53 2.18
C HIS A 318 -9.80 -26.93 1.10
N LEU A 319 -8.75 -27.65 0.70
CA LEU A 319 -7.82 -27.20 -0.34
C LEU A 319 -8.49 -27.19 -1.73
N SER A 320 -9.49 -28.04 -1.96
CA SER A 320 -10.28 -28.05 -3.18
C SER A 320 -11.33 -26.93 -3.23
N HIS A 321 -11.57 -26.23 -2.12
CA HIS A 321 -12.57 -25.17 -2.06
C HIS A 321 -12.01 -23.88 -2.70
N SER A 322 -12.54 -23.52 -3.87
CA SER A 322 -12.04 -22.39 -4.66
C SER A 322 -12.01 -21.07 -3.88
N VAL A 323 -13.03 -20.79 -3.07
CA VAL A 323 -13.12 -19.55 -2.29
C VAL A 323 -11.99 -19.43 -1.26
N PHE A 324 -11.51 -20.55 -0.71
CA PHE A 324 -10.36 -20.53 0.21
C PHE A 324 -9.09 -20.11 -0.52
N LEU A 325 -8.78 -20.78 -1.64
CA LEU A 325 -7.60 -20.46 -2.46
C LEU A 325 -7.64 -19.03 -2.98
N GLN A 326 -8.80 -18.59 -3.49
CA GLN A 326 -8.99 -17.25 -4.00
C GLN A 326 -8.83 -16.19 -2.90
N SER A 327 -9.40 -16.42 -1.72
CA SER A 327 -9.25 -15.49 -0.59
C SER A 327 -7.81 -15.42 -0.10
N LEU A 328 -7.11 -16.55 -0.02
CA LEU A 328 -5.70 -16.60 0.34
C LEU A 328 -4.84 -15.84 -0.66
N PHE A 329 -5.03 -16.09 -1.96
CA PHE A 329 -4.29 -15.42 -3.01
C PHE A 329 -4.55 -13.91 -3.04
N ALA A 330 -5.82 -13.49 -2.88
CA ALA A 330 -6.20 -12.09 -2.77
C ALA A 330 -5.55 -11.42 -1.55
N CYS A 331 -5.48 -12.12 -0.41
CA CYS A 331 -4.86 -11.59 0.81
C CYS A 331 -3.34 -11.44 0.64
N CYS A 332 -2.67 -12.39 -0.03
CA CYS A 332 -1.26 -12.26 -0.38
C CYS A 332 -0.99 -11.06 -1.31
N LEU A 333 -1.84 -10.83 -2.31
CA LEU A 333 -1.73 -9.66 -3.18
C LEU A 333 -2.01 -8.36 -2.41
N GLU A 334 -2.98 -8.32 -1.51
CA GLU A 334 -3.25 -7.17 -0.64
C GLU A 334 -2.01 -6.78 0.19
N ILE A 335 -1.32 -7.77 0.78
CA ILE A 335 -0.07 -7.52 1.51
C ILE A 335 0.98 -6.87 0.59
N VAL A 336 1.15 -7.38 -0.63
CA VAL A 336 2.10 -6.80 -1.60
C VAL A 336 1.71 -5.36 -1.93
N MET A 337 0.43 -5.10 -2.21
CA MET A 337 -0.07 -3.77 -2.57
C MET A 337 0.10 -2.76 -1.43
N PHE A 338 -0.17 -3.18 -0.20
CA PHE A 338 0.10 -2.40 1.00
C PHE A 338 1.58 -2.09 1.17
N CYS A 339 2.46 -3.08 1.01
CA CYS A 339 3.91 -2.89 1.20
C CYS A 339 4.53 -1.89 0.22
N TYR A 340 3.96 -1.75 -0.98
CA TYR A 340 4.38 -0.76 -1.96
C TYR A 340 3.64 0.59 -1.85
N ASN A 341 2.72 0.71 -0.88
CA ASN A 341 1.85 1.86 -0.70
C ASN A 341 1.15 2.24 -2.02
N SER A 342 0.47 1.25 -2.60
CA SER A 342 -0.30 1.41 -3.83
C SER A 342 -1.48 2.36 -3.63
N GLN A 343 -1.88 3.03 -4.71
CA GLN A 343 -3.11 3.83 -4.76
C GLN A 343 -4.39 2.96 -4.79
N ARG A 344 -4.23 1.66 -4.98
CA ARG A 344 -5.33 0.68 -5.05
C ARG A 344 -5.56 0.11 -3.66
N GLU A 345 -6.25 0.88 -2.83
CA GLU A 345 -6.55 0.52 -1.45
C GLU A 345 -7.64 -0.56 -1.37
N PHE A 346 -7.61 -1.36 -0.31
CA PHE A 346 -8.71 -2.27 0.01
C PHE A 346 -10.06 -1.53 0.04
N PRO A 347 -11.16 -2.06 -0.53
CA PRO A 347 -11.38 -3.44 -0.99
C PRO A 347 -11.09 -3.69 -2.48
N TRP A 348 -10.29 -2.86 -3.16
CA TRP A 348 -10.05 -2.96 -4.60
C TRP A 348 -9.70 -4.38 -5.07
N ILE A 349 -8.87 -5.10 -4.32
CA ILE A 349 -8.47 -6.47 -4.68
C ILE A 349 -9.65 -7.46 -4.68
N LEU A 350 -10.64 -7.25 -3.81
CA LEU A 350 -11.85 -8.06 -3.77
C LEU A 350 -12.75 -7.77 -4.98
N GLU A 351 -12.85 -6.50 -5.37
CA GLU A 351 -13.61 -6.08 -6.54
C GLU A 351 -13.04 -6.68 -7.83
N VAL A 352 -11.70 -6.71 -7.95
CA VAL A 352 -11.00 -7.32 -9.09
C VAL A 352 -11.33 -8.80 -9.24
N PHE A 353 -11.41 -9.53 -8.13
CA PHE A 353 -11.69 -10.97 -8.14
C PHE A 353 -13.15 -11.32 -7.94
N ASN A 354 -14.02 -10.32 -7.80
CA ASN A 354 -15.43 -10.51 -7.42
C ASN A 354 -15.58 -11.39 -6.18
N LEU A 355 -14.76 -11.14 -5.16
CA LEU A 355 -14.75 -11.88 -3.89
C LEU A 355 -15.61 -11.19 -2.84
N MET A 356 -16.48 -11.98 -2.21
CA MET A 356 -17.35 -11.45 -1.15
C MET A 356 -16.55 -11.22 0.14
N PRO A 357 -16.64 -10.02 0.76
CA PRO A 357 -15.95 -9.70 2.01
C PRO A 357 -16.22 -10.73 3.13
N TYR A 358 -17.46 -11.19 3.25
CA TYR A 358 -17.88 -12.22 4.21
C TYR A 358 -17.13 -13.56 4.05
N ASN A 359 -16.69 -13.90 2.83
CA ASN A 359 -15.89 -15.09 2.62
C ASN A 359 -14.40 -14.80 2.84
N PHE A 360 -13.94 -13.62 2.42
CA PHE A 360 -12.54 -13.22 2.49
C PHE A 360 -12.02 -13.15 3.93
N TYR A 361 -12.72 -12.48 4.87
CA TYR A 361 -12.15 -12.20 6.19
C TYR A 361 -11.69 -13.46 6.95
N LYS A 362 -12.31 -14.60 6.67
CA LYS A 362 -12.01 -15.91 7.27
C LYS A 362 -10.58 -16.39 7.01
N ILE A 363 -9.88 -15.85 6.00
CA ILE A 363 -8.48 -16.20 5.70
C ILE A 363 -7.45 -15.35 6.44
N ILE A 364 -7.87 -14.22 7.01
CA ILE A 364 -6.95 -13.24 7.62
C ILE A 364 -6.24 -13.86 8.82
N GLU A 365 -6.99 -14.38 9.80
CA GLU A 365 -6.39 -15.01 10.98
C GLU A 365 -5.53 -16.25 10.63
N PRO A 366 -5.99 -17.22 9.80
CA PRO A 366 -5.15 -18.33 9.37
C PRO A 366 -3.83 -17.90 8.71
N LEU A 367 -3.84 -16.87 7.87
CA LEU A 367 -2.64 -16.34 7.22
C LEU A 367 -1.68 -15.71 8.24
N ILE A 368 -2.19 -14.86 9.14
CA ILE A 368 -1.39 -14.21 10.20
C ILE A 368 -0.74 -15.27 11.09
N ARG A 369 -1.49 -16.32 11.44
CA ARG A 369 -1.00 -17.41 12.29
C ARG A 369 0.03 -18.29 11.58
N ALA A 370 -0.11 -18.48 10.27
CA ALA A 370 0.78 -19.35 9.50
C ALA A 370 2.09 -18.68 9.10
N GLU A 371 2.10 -17.36 8.90
CA GLU A 371 3.30 -16.62 8.50
C GLU A 371 3.87 -15.82 9.68
N GLU A 372 4.64 -16.51 10.54
CA GLU A 372 5.30 -15.89 11.71
C GLU A 372 6.27 -14.75 11.33
N GLY A 373 6.73 -14.69 10.08
CA GLY A 373 7.59 -13.64 9.56
C GLY A 373 6.89 -12.30 9.29
N LEU A 374 5.56 -12.23 9.38
CA LEU A 374 4.82 -10.98 9.21
C LEU A 374 5.13 -10.00 10.35
N TRP A 375 5.51 -8.76 9.98
CA TRP A 375 5.80 -7.72 10.97
C TRP A 375 4.53 -6.94 11.34
N ARG A 376 4.62 -6.26 12.49
CA ARG A 376 3.51 -5.53 13.14
C ARG A 376 2.67 -4.67 12.20
N GLU A 377 3.27 -3.94 11.28
CA GLU A 377 2.52 -3.03 10.41
C GLU A 377 1.63 -3.77 9.41
N VAL A 378 2.08 -4.91 8.86
CA VAL A 378 1.24 -5.76 8.00
C VAL A 378 0.13 -6.43 8.81
N VAL A 379 0.46 -6.96 10.00
CA VAL A 379 -0.56 -7.55 10.89
C VAL A 379 -1.63 -6.52 11.27
N LYS A 380 -1.21 -5.29 11.59
CA LYS A 380 -2.12 -4.18 11.89
C LYS A 380 -2.99 -3.81 10.68
N HIS A 381 -2.41 -3.78 9.47
CA HIS A 381 -3.16 -3.56 8.24
C HIS A 381 -4.23 -4.62 8.01
N LEU A 382 -3.87 -5.89 8.13
CA LEU A 382 -4.80 -7.01 7.97
C LEU A 382 -5.92 -7.00 9.02
N ASN A 383 -5.60 -6.72 10.29
CA ASN A 383 -6.61 -6.56 11.33
C ASN A 383 -7.53 -5.37 11.06
N HIS A 384 -7.01 -4.27 10.50
CA HIS A 384 -7.84 -3.13 10.12
C HIS A 384 -8.77 -3.48 8.96
N ILE A 385 -8.32 -4.26 7.98
CA ILE A 385 -9.18 -4.80 6.92
C ILE A 385 -10.27 -5.71 7.52
N GLU A 386 -9.91 -6.58 8.46
CA GLU A 386 -10.88 -7.43 9.15
C GLU A 386 -11.94 -6.58 9.87
N GLU A 387 -11.53 -5.55 10.61
CA GLU A 387 -12.42 -4.58 11.25
C GLU A 387 -13.37 -3.92 10.23
N GLN A 388 -12.85 -3.40 9.11
CA GLN A 388 -13.66 -2.80 8.03
C GLN A 388 -14.73 -3.77 7.47
N ILE A 389 -14.36 -5.05 7.32
CA ILE A 389 -15.28 -6.07 6.85
C ILE A 389 -16.37 -6.34 7.89
N LEU A 390 -15.98 -6.55 9.14
CA LEU A 390 -16.88 -6.87 10.25
C LEU A 390 -17.79 -5.71 10.64
N GLU A 391 -17.35 -4.46 10.47
CA GLU A 391 -18.17 -3.29 10.81
C GLU A 391 -19.12 -2.85 9.68
N CYS A 392 -18.78 -3.14 8.41
CA CYS A 392 -19.51 -2.62 7.26
C CYS A 392 -19.61 -3.58 6.08
N LEU A 393 -18.49 -4.04 5.50
CA LEU A 393 -18.53 -4.64 4.15
C LEU A 393 -19.23 -6.01 4.09
N ALA A 394 -19.20 -6.79 5.17
CA ALA A 394 -19.92 -8.06 5.24
C ALA A 394 -21.44 -7.89 5.41
N TRP A 395 -21.93 -6.67 5.67
CA TRP A 395 -23.34 -6.37 5.91
C TRP A 395 -24.06 -5.74 4.71
N LYS A 396 -23.38 -5.61 3.56
CA LYS A 396 -24.01 -5.18 2.31
C LYS A 396 -25.14 -6.14 1.90
N ASP A 397 -26.10 -5.64 1.15
CA ASP A 397 -27.31 -6.35 0.75
C ASP A 397 -27.06 -7.60 -0.11
N ASP A 398 -25.96 -7.61 -0.85
CA ASP A 398 -25.51 -8.73 -1.69
C ASP A 398 -24.66 -9.77 -0.93
N SER A 399 -24.43 -9.58 0.38
CA SER A 399 -23.55 -10.42 1.17
C SER A 399 -24.11 -11.83 1.41
N PRO A 400 -23.29 -12.90 1.26
CA PRO A 400 -23.67 -14.27 1.63
C PRO A 400 -23.97 -14.45 3.13
N LEU A 401 -23.66 -13.44 3.96
CA LEU A 401 -24.05 -13.42 5.36
C LEU A 401 -25.57 -13.55 5.52
N TRP A 402 -26.35 -12.87 4.67
CA TRP A 402 -27.81 -12.89 4.77
C TRP A 402 -28.37 -14.27 4.45
N ASP A 403 -27.84 -14.92 3.41
CA ASP A 403 -28.17 -16.31 3.09
C ASP A 403 -27.81 -17.24 4.25
N ALA A 404 -26.63 -17.07 4.85
CA ALA A 404 -26.20 -17.87 5.99
C ALA A 404 -27.12 -17.70 7.22
N ILE A 405 -27.63 -16.50 7.45
CA ILE A 405 -28.60 -16.21 8.51
C ILE A 405 -29.97 -16.83 8.18
N GLU A 406 -30.44 -16.71 6.94
CA GLU A 406 -31.75 -17.23 6.52
C GLU A 406 -31.81 -18.76 6.55
N HIS A 407 -30.73 -19.42 6.12
CA HIS A 407 -30.63 -20.89 6.10
C HIS A 407 -30.19 -21.48 7.45
N SER A 408 -29.85 -20.63 8.42
CA SER A 408 -29.55 -21.09 9.78
C SER A 408 -30.83 -21.53 10.47
N GLU A 409 -30.86 -22.77 10.97
CA GLU A 409 -31.94 -23.26 11.83
C GLU A 409 -31.98 -22.53 13.20
N GLN A 410 -30.93 -21.78 13.52
CA GLN A 410 -30.75 -21.04 14.77
C GLN A 410 -30.90 -19.53 14.54
N SER A 411 -31.44 -18.83 15.54
CA SER A 411 -31.45 -17.36 15.55
C SER A 411 -30.03 -16.80 15.54
N VAL A 412 -29.88 -15.54 15.09
CA VAL A 412 -28.61 -14.81 15.16
C VAL A 412 -28.03 -14.94 16.57
N PRO A 413 -26.78 -15.44 16.70
CA PRO A 413 -26.24 -15.81 17.99
C PRO A 413 -26.00 -14.59 18.88
N ALA A 414 -26.32 -14.72 20.16
CA ALA A 414 -25.99 -13.71 21.15
C ALA A 414 -24.49 -13.74 21.48
N CYS A 415 -23.94 -12.62 21.95
CA CYS A 415 -22.51 -12.52 22.30
C CYS A 415 -22.02 -13.69 23.19
N LYS A 416 -22.77 -14.02 24.25
CA LYS A 416 -22.44 -15.12 25.18
C LYS A 416 -22.33 -16.51 24.53
N GLU A 417 -22.92 -16.71 23.35
CA GLU A 417 -22.96 -18.00 22.65
C GLU A 417 -21.75 -18.20 21.73
N VAL A 418 -21.08 -17.10 21.35
CA VAL A 418 -19.91 -17.11 20.46
C VAL A 418 -18.60 -16.83 21.18
N LEU A 419 -18.63 -16.38 22.45
CA LEU A 419 -17.43 -16.17 23.25
C LEU A 419 -16.74 -17.51 23.56
N LEU A 420 -15.42 -17.51 23.42
CA LEU A 420 -14.57 -18.61 23.86
C LEU A 420 -14.58 -18.71 25.40
N GLN A 421 -14.41 -19.92 25.94
CA GLN A 421 -14.40 -20.17 27.38
C GLN A 421 -13.48 -19.21 28.16
N ARG A 422 -12.29 -18.92 27.62
CA ARG A 422 -11.32 -17.98 28.20
C ARG A 422 -11.83 -16.54 28.26
N GLN A 423 -12.60 -16.12 27.26
CA GLN A 423 -13.21 -14.79 27.23
C GLN A 423 -14.32 -14.69 28.27
N ILE A 424 -15.13 -15.74 28.43
CA ILE A 424 -16.17 -15.82 29.46
C ILE A 424 -15.56 -15.74 30.87
N GLU A 425 -14.45 -16.44 31.12
CA GLU A 425 -13.72 -16.39 32.39
C GLU A 425 -13.22 -14.98 32.73
N THR A 426 -12.77 -14.22 31.72
CA THR A 426 -12.32 -12.82 31.89
C THR A 426 -13.47 -11.91 32.34
N PHE A 427 -14.69 -12.12 31.84
CA PHE A 427 -15.88 -11.38 32.28
C PHE A 427 -16.37 -11.80 33.68
N GLN A 428 -16.13 -13.06 34.08
CA GLN A 428 -16.50 -13.56 35.41
C GLN A 428 -15.51 -13.13 36.51
N GLU A 429 -14.23 -12.94 36.19
CA GLU A 429 -13.24 -12.38 37.12
C GLU A 429 -13.51 -10.89 37.42
N SER A 430 -14.04 -10.12 36.46
CA SER A 430 -14.49 -8.75 36.71
C SER A 430 -15.72 -8.66 37.62
N ASP A 431 -16.62 -9.65 37.58
CA ASP A 431 -17.82 -9.69 38.44
C ASP A 431 -17.54 -10.22 39.85
N SER A 432 -16.41 -10.92 40.06
CA SER A 432 -16.05 -11.51 41.36
C SER A 432 -15.09 -10.66 42.20
N SER A 433 -14.61 -9.52 41.68
CA SER A 433 -13.66 -8.65 42.37
C SER A 433 -14.19 -7.29 42.86
N ASP A 434 -15.48 -6.99 42.67
CA ASP A 434 -16.11 -5.77 43.24
C ASP A 434 -17.37 -6.08 44.08
N VAL A 435 -17.15 -6.58 45.30
CA VAL A 435 -18.05 -6.28 46.42
C VAL A 435 -17.49 -5.08 47.16
N SER A 436 -17.66 -3.90 46.57
CA SER A 436 -17.55 -2.60 47.25
C SER A 436 -18.38 -1.59 46.47
N GLU A 437 -19.28 -0.91 47.17
CA GLU A 437 -20.29 0.01 46.65
C GLU A 437 -19.76 0.96 45.54
N ALA A 438 -20.27 0.79 44.32
CA ALA A 438 -20.20 1.81 43.28
C ALA A 438 -21.58 1.98 42.64
N GLN A 439 -21.99 3.24 42.55
CA GLN A 439 -23.33 3.69 42.23
C GLN A 439 -23.78 3.25 40.83
N SER A 440 -25.00 2.70 40.78
CA SER A 440 -25.73 2.37 39.55
C SER A 440 -25.75 3.54 38.54
N PRO A 441 -25.35 3.33 37.28
CA PRO A 441 -25.76 4.21 36.20
C PRO A 441 -27.12 3.74 35.66
N VAL A 442 -28.14 4.56 35.95
CA VAL A 442 -29.36 4.83 35.16
C VAL A 442 -30.07 3.63 34.52
N ALA A 443 -31.21 3.29 35.12
CA ALA A 443 -32.21 2.34 34.62
C ALA A 443 -32.58 2.56 33.14
N HIS A 444 -32.64 1.45 32.39
CA HIS A 444 -33.23 1.39 31.07
C HIS A 444 -34.69 1.88 31.08
N PHE A 445 -35.01 2.87 30.25
CA PHE A 445 -36.38 3.16 29.87
C PHE A 445 -36.90 2.01 28.98
N PRO A 446 -38.07 1.41 29.27
CA PRO A 446 -38.65 0.41 28.39
C PRO A 446 -39.22 1.08 27.14
N LEU A 447 -38.67 0.71 25.97
CA LEU A 447 -39.25 1.04 24.66
C LEU A 447 -40.63 0.39 24.56
N ARG A 448 -41.67 1.22 24.67
CA ARG A 448 -43.06 0.87 24.43
C ARG A 448 -43.22 0.47 22.96
N GLY A 449 -43.49 -0.80 22.71
CA GLY A 449 -43.75 -1.33 21.37
C GLY A 449 -44.90 -0.58 20.68
N MET A 450 -44.63 -0.05 19.49
CA MET A 450 -45.66 0.37 18.56
C MET A 450 -46.19 -0.88 17.86
N LYS A 451 -47.23 -1.46 18.45
CA LYS A 451 -48.10 -2.42 17.77
C LYS A 451 -48.87 -1.66 16.69
N GLY A 452 -48.60 -1.97 15.43
CA GLY A 452 -49.49 -1.60 14.34
C GLY A 452 -50.71 -2.51 14.38
N ASP A 453 -51.87 -1.94 14.67
CA ASP A 453 -53.16 -2.59 14.41
C ASP A 453 -53.65 -2.12 13.03
N GLN A 454 -53.69 -3.05 12.08
CA GLN A 454 -54.66 -3.03 10.98
C GLN A 454 -55.85 -3.89 11.44
N ASP A 455 -57.04 -3.31 11.59
CA ASP A 455 -58.09 -3.52 10.58
C ASP A 455 -59.44 -2.84 10.90
N ALA A 456 -59.99 -2.28 9.83
CA ALA A 456 -61.35 -1.93 9.45
C ALA A 456 -62.53 -2.05 10.44
N SER A 457 -63.36 -1.00 10.50
CA SER A 457 -64.77 -1.08 10.02
C SER A 457 -65.53 0.27 10.02
N GLN A 458 -65.95 0.65 8.81
CA GLN A 458 -67.29 1.13 8.43
C GLN A 458 -67.96 2.36 9.12
N SER A 459 -68.15 3.38 8.28
CA SER A 459 -69.46 3.89 7.83
C SER A 459 -70.19 5.00 8.62
N SER A 460 -70.51 6.03 7.81
CA SER A 460 -71.72 6.89 7.79
C SER A 460 -71.85 8.12 8.69
N ARG A 461 -72.00 9.27 8.00
CA ARG A 461 -73.01 10.35 8.14
C ARG A 461 -73.22 10.88 9.57
N LYS A 462 -72.95 12.16 9.85
CA LYS A 462 -73.54 13.36 9.24
C LYS A 462 -72.69 14.57 9.63
#